data_AF-A0A1M3BXE8-F1
#
_entry.id   AF-A0A1M3BXE8-F1
#
_cell.length_a   1.000
_cell.length_b   1.000
_cell.length_c   1.000
_cell.angle_alpha   90.00
_cell.angle_beta   90.00
_cell.angle_gamma   90.00
#
_symmetry.space_group_name_H-M   'P 1'
#
loop_
_entity.id
_entity.type
_entity.pdbx_description
1 polymer ?
#
loop_
_entity_poly.entity_id
_entity_poly.type
_entity_poly.pdbx_seq_one_letter_code
_entity_poly.pdbx_strand_id
1 'polypeptide(L)'
;MTDATLSKSPQPARSYRWVGIAAVVVLLGAMAFDTKIVRIGSENDVQVKRFSPEAFGAEQFPLIRQNVETRAVDAAELSQAIAADKKAAGEKYGVATSVGPVVPVKFTGVVGERKANYNVVAVEGLPAELTVRVQTGPALNGTDLRDATGQIEFGQFRNQIEYQDAG
;
A
#
# COMPACT_ATOMS: atom_id res chain seq x y z
N MET A 1 14.61 -83.64 -24.80
CA MET A 1 13.19 -83.64 -24.42
C MET A 1 13.18 -83.29 -22.93
N THR A 2 12.70 -82.16 -22.45
CA THR A 2 11.59 -81.29 -22.90
C THR A 2 11.70 -79.90 -22.27
N ASP A 3 11.03 -78.97 -22.95
CA ASP A 3 11.05 -77.50 -22.94
C ASP A 3 11.11 -76.70 -21.63
N ALA A 4 11.85 -75.59 -21.70
CA ALA A 4 11.74 -74.44 -20.81
C ALA A 4 10.60 -73.52 -21.27
N THR A 5 9.62 -73.25 -20.41
CA THR A 5 8.57 -72.26 -20.66
C THR A 5 8.86 -70.95 -19.92
N LEU A 6 9.21 -69.92 -20.69
CA LEU A 6 9.32 -68.53 -20.23
C LEU A 6 7.93 -67.95 -19.93
N SER A 7 7.68 -67.57 -18.67
CA SER A 7 6.44 -66.89 -18.28
C SER A 7 6.43 -65.44 -18.77
N LYS A 8 5.48 -65.11 -19.65
CA LYS A 8 5.27 -63.79 -20.24
C LYS A 8 4.64 -62.86 -19.20
N SER A 9 5.35 -61.78 -18.83
CA SER A 9 4.86 -60.74 -17.94
C SER A 9 3.56 -60.12 -18.48
N PRO A 10 2.52 -59.87 -17.64
CA PRO A 10 1.27 -59.29 -18.11
C PRO A 10 1.51 -57.83 -18.51
N GLN A 11 1.33 -57.51 -19.79
CA GLN A 11 1.29 -56.11 -20.22
C GLN A 11 0.08 -55.43 -19.58
N PRO A 12 0.23 -54.24 -18.96
CA PRO A 12 -0.89 -53.55 -18.35
C PRO A 12 -1.95 -53.26 -19.41
N ALA A 13 -3.14 -53.79 -19.16
CA ALA A 13 -4.24 -53.83 -20.10
C ALA A 13 -4.64 -52.41 -20.54
N ARG A 14 -5.01 -52.30 -21.81
CA ARG A 14 -5.56 -51.14 -22.53
C ARG A 14 -6.60 -50.32 -21.73
N SER A 15 -7.24 -50.90 -20.72
CA SER A 15 -8.22 -50.29 -19.82
C SER A 15 -7.66 -49.15 -18.96
N TYR A 16 -6.43 -49.27 -18.43
CA TYR A 16 -5.81 -48.20 -17.63
C TYR A 16 -5.55 -46.93 -18.45
N ARG A 17 -5.29 -47.08 -19.76
CA ARG A 17 -5.14 -45.95 -20.67
C ARG A 17 -6.46 -45.18 -20.85
N TRP A 18 -7.57 -45.88 -20.97
CA TRP A 18 -8.90 -45.26 -21.08
C TRP A 18 -9.33 -44.55 -19.80
N VAL A 19 -9.01 -45.12 -18.63
CA VAL A 19 -9.24 -44.46 -17.33
C VAL A 19 -8.39 -43.18 -17.22
N GLY A 20 -7.13 -43.22 -17.64
CA GLY A 20 -6.27 -42.03 -17.67
C GLY A 20 -6.80 -40.93 -18.59
N ILE A 21 -7.28 -41.29 -19.78
CA ILE A 21 -7.88 -40.34 -20.73
C ILE A 21 -9.15 -39.71 -20.14
N ALA A 22 -10.03 -40.52 -19.56
CA ALA A 22 -11.24 -40.03 -18.92
C ALA A 22 -10.93 -39.06 -17.77
N ALA A 23 -9.93 -39.37 -16.94
CA ALA A 23 -9.49 -38.48 -15.86
C ALA A 23 -8.96 -37.14 -16.39
N VAL A 24 -8.17 -37.14 -17.48
CA VAL A 24 -7.68 -35.91 -18.11
C VAL A 24 -8.83 -35.07 -18.69
N VAL A 25 -9.81 -35.70 -19.34
CA VAL A 25 -10.98 -34.98 -19.88
C VAL A 25 -11.81 -34.35 -18.77
N VAL A 26 -12.03 -35.07 -17.67
CA VAL A 26 -12.74 -34.54 -16.49
C VAL A 26 -11.95 -33.38 -15.88
N LEU A 27 -10.63 -33.50 -15.75
CA LEU A 27 -9.78 -32.43 -15.22
C LEU A 27 -9.82 -31.17 -16.10
N LEU A 28 -9.73 -31.33 -17.42
CA LEU A 28 -9.84 -30.21 -18.36
C LEU A 28 -11.23 -29.56 -18.33
N GLY A 29 -12.28 -30.38 -18.18
CA GLY A 29 -13.64 -29.88 -17.98
C GLY A 29 -13.80 -29.08 -16.70
N ALA A 30 -13.23 -29.56 -15.59
CA ALA A 30 -13.22 -28.85 -14.31
C ALA A 30 -12.44 -27.54 -14.38
N MET A 31 -11.25 -27.54 -15.02
CA MET A 31 -10.47 -26.32 -15.25
C MET A 31 -11.23 -25.32 -16.12
N ALA A 32 -11.88 -25.77 -17.20
CA ALA A 32 -12.68 -24.90 -18.05
C ALA A 32 -13.89 -24.32 -17.31
N PHE A 33 -14.53 -25.10 -16.44
CA PHE A 33 -15.65 -24.66 -15.61
C PHE A 33 -15.21 -23.65 -14.53
N ASP A 34 -14.02 -23.83 -13.96
CA ASP A 34 -13.44 -22.92 -12.96
C ASP A 34 -12.78 -21.67 -13.58
N THR A 35 -12.54 -21.67 -14.88
CA THR A 35 -11.94 -20.53 -15.58
C THR A 35 -12.99 -19.47 -15.92
N LYS A 36 -12.97 -18.35 -15.19
CA LYS A 36 -13.78 -17.16 -15.53
C LYS A 36 -13.11 -16.35 -16.65
N ILE A 37 -13.68 -16.37 -17.86
CA ILE A 37 -13.22 -15.53 -18.97
C ILE A 37 -13.81 -14.12 -18.84
N VAL A 38 -12.95 -13.14 -18.60
CA VAL A 38 -13.32 -11.72 -18.55
C VAL A 38 -13.05 -11.07 -19.90
N ARG A 39 -14.07 -10.48 -20.52
CA ARG A 39 -13.94 -9.72 -21.78
C ARG A 39 -13.47 -8.31 -21.49
N ILE A 40 -12.48 -7.82 -22.24
CA ILE A 40 -12.05 -6.42 -22.21
C ILE A 40 -13.27 -5.53 -22.56
N GLY A 41 -13.58 -4.57 -21.69
CA GLY A 41 -14.74 -3.67 -21.72
C GLY A 41 -16.01 -4.18 -21.03
N SER A 42 -16.02 -5.37 -20.42
CA SER A 42 -17.21 -5.89 -19.68
C SER A 42 -17.31 -5.30 -18.27
N GLU A 43 -18.44 -5.47 -17.57
CA GLU A 43 -18.57 -5.08 -16.15
C GLU A 43 -17.57 -5.81 -15.22
N ASN A 44 -17.09 -6.98 -15.67
CA ASN A 44 -16.04 -7.73 -14.98
C ASN A 44 -14.63 -7.27 -15.39
N ASP A 45 -14.50 -6.36 -16.36
CA ASP A 45 -13.23 -5.80 -16.78
C ASP A 45 -12.73 -4.76 -15.77
N VAL A 46 -11.66 -5.14 -15.09
CA VAL A 46 -10.99 -4.32 -14.09
C VAL A 46 -10.35 -3.05 -14.71
N GLN A 47 -10.20 -2.98 -16.04
CA GLN A 47 -9.69 -1.79 -16.72
C GLN A 47 -10.67 -0.61 -16.78
N VAL A 48 -11.98 -0.86 -16.67
CA VAL A 48 -13.01 0.20 -16.79
C VAL A 48 -13.11 1.06 -15.52
N LYS A 49 -12.48 0.64 -14.41
CA LYS A 49 -12.35 1.44 -13.17
C LYS A 49 -10.89 1.52 -12.72
N ARG A 50 -10.00 1.91 -13.63
CA ARG A 50 -8.61 2.21 -13.24
C ARG A 50 -8.62 3.35 -12.23
N PHE A 51 -8.00 3.13 -11.07
CA PHE A 51 -7.80 4.18 -10.09
C PHE A 51 -7.08 5.37 -10.75
N SER A 52 -7.56 6.59 -10.49
CA SER A 52 -6.95 7.83 -10.96
C SER A 52 -6.37 8.56 -9.75
N PRO A 53 -5.05 8.52 -9.55
CA PRO A 53 -4.38 9.23 -8.47
C PRO A 53 -4.67 10.74 -8.49
N GLU A 54 -4.70 11.33 -9.69
CA GLU A 54 -4.98 12.75 -9.88
C GLU A 54 -6.39 13.13 -9.43
N ALA A 55 -7.40 12.36 -9.84
CA ALA A 55 -8.78 12.62 -9.45
C ALA A 55 -9.00 12.39 -7.94
N PHE A 56 -8.40 11.33 -7.39
CA PHE A 56 -8.45 11.05 -5.97
C PHE A 56 -7.78 12.16 -5.16
N GLY A 57 -6.60 12.62 -5.57
CA GLY A 57 -5.89 13.72 -4.94
C GLY A 57 -6.71 15.02 -4.97
N ALA A 58 -7.31 15.36 -6.11
CA ALA A 58 -8.16 16.54 -6.23
C ALA A 58 -9.39 16.50 -5.29
N GLU A 59 -9.96 15.31 -5.07
CA GLU A 59 -11.11 15.10 -4.20
C GLU A 59 -10.72 15.09 -2.70
N GLN A 60 -9.67 14.36 -2.35
CA GLN A 60 -9.28 14.13 -0.95
C GLN A 60 -8.44 15.26 -0.36
N PHE A 61 -7.61 15.95 -1.16
CA PHE A 61 -6.69 16.96 -0.65
C PHE A 61 -7.39 18.08 0.15
N PRO A 62 -8.54 18.65 -0.26
CA PRO A 62 -9.25 19.64 0.55
C PRO A 62 -9.65 19.12 1.93
N LEU A 63 -10.07 17.85 2.03
CA LEU A 63 -10.47 17.21 3.28
C LEU A 63 -9.25 16.96 4.18
N ILE A 64 -8.17 16.42 3.60
CA ILE A 64 -6.89 16.21 4.29
C ILE A 64 -6.36 17.53 4.81
N ARG A 65 -6.30 18.57 3.97
CA ARG A 65 -5.84 19.92 4.35
C ARG A 65 -6.64 20.46 5.53
N GLN A 66 -7.97 20.44 5.44
CA GLN A 66 -8.82 20.94 6.53
C GLN A 66 -8.56 20.18 7.84
N ASN A 67 -8.43 18.86 7.76
CA ASN A 67 -8.18 18.01 8.92
C ASN A 67 -6.80 18.27 9.55
N VAL A 68 -5.77 18.43 8.73
CA VAL A 68 -4.40 18.78 9.13
C VAL A 68 -4.37 20.16 9.78
N GLU A 69 -4.94 21.18 9.14
CA GLU A 69 -4.99 22.55 9.65
C GLU A 69 -5.72 22.64 11.01
N THR A 70 -6.80 21.88 11.18
CA THR A 70 -7.59 21.87 12.42
C THR A 70 -6.84 21.23 13.58
N ARG A 71 -6.04 20.18 13.32
CA ARG A 71 -5.35 19.40 14.36
C ARG A 71 -3.87 19.75 14.53
N ALA A 72 -3.34 20.66 13.72
CA ALA A 72 -1.93 21.02 13.75
C ALA A 72 -1.52 21.57 15.13
N VAL A 73 -0.68 20.80 15.82
CA VAL A 73 -0.08 21.19 17.10
C VAL A 73 1.08 22.14 16.86
N ASP A 74 1.28 23.09 17.78
CA ASP A 74 2.44 23.97 17.72
C ASP A 74 3.75 23.16 17.85
N ALA A 75 4.76 23.49 17.05
CA ALA A 75 6.02 22.75 17.07
C ALA A 75 6.73 22.79 18.42
N ALA A 76 6.68 23.89 19.17
CA ALA A 76 7.30 23.99 20.49
C ALA A 76 6.55 23.15 21.53
N GLU A 77 5.22 23.16 21.49
CA GLU A 77 4.39 22.28 22.33
C GLU A 77 4.69 20.81 22.04
N LEU A 78 4.73 20.42 20.76
CA LEU A 78 5.04 19.06 20.37
C LEU A 78 6.44 18.64 20.80
N SER A 79 7.44 19.53 20.66
CA SER A 79 8.81 19.28 21.09
C SER A 79 8.89 18.97 22.58
N GLN A 80 8.19 19.75 23.42
CA GLN A 80 8.13 19.52 24.86
C GLN A 80 7.45 18.19 25.20
N ALA A 81 6.33 17.89 24.53
CA ALA A 81 5.63 16.63 24.72
C ALA A 81 6.50 15.42 24.32
N ILE A 82 7.23 15.50 23.20
CA ILE A 82 8.15 14.45 22.76
C ILE A 82 9.29 14.25 23.77
N ALA A 83 9.85 15.35 24.30
CA ALA A 83 10.91 15.29 25.30
C ALA A 83 10.44 14.66 26.63
N ALA A 84 9.18 14.87 27.00
CA ALA A 84 8.58 14.27 28.19
C ALA A 84 8.27 12.77 27.99
N ASP A 85 7.53 12.44 26.92
CA ASP A 85 7.22 11.07 26.53
C ASP A 85 6.87 10.99 25.04
N LYS A 86 7.80 10.46 24.25
CA LYS A 86 7.64 10.29 22.81
C LYS A 86 6.45 9.40 22.42
N LYS A 87 6.16 8.35 23.19
CA LYS A 87 5.05 7.43 22.88
C LYS A 87 3.72 8.12 23.15
N ALA A 88 3.58 8.75 24.32
CA ALA A 88 2.37 9.49 24.67
C ALA A 88 2.12 10.68 23.73
N ALA A 89 3.17 11.39 23.31
CA ALA A 89 3.06 12.47 22.32
C ALA A 89 2.54 11.94 20.98
N GLY A 90 3.06 10.81 20.52
CA GLY A 90 2.61 10.14 19.30
C GLY A 90 1.14 9.73 19.35
N GLU A 91 0.69 9.16 20.48
CA GLU A 91 -0.71 8.76 20.69
C GLU A 91 -1.66 9.95 20.81
N LYS A 92 -1.20 11.06 21.41
CA LYS A 92 -2.02 12.25 21.63
C LYS A 92 -2.19 13.11 20.38
N TYR A 93 -1.11 13.33 19.64
CA TYR A 93 -1.09 14.31 18.55
C TYR A 93 -1.07 13.68 17.15
N GLY A 94 -0.77 12.38 17.06
CA GLY A 94 -0.57 11.71 15.78
C GLY A 94 -1.64 10.70 15.42
N VAL A 95 -1.59 10.28 14.16
CA VAL A 95 -2.29 9.10 13.65
C VAL A 95 -1.28 7.96 13.54
N ALA A 96 -1.56 6.82 14.17
CA ALA A 96 -0.66 5.68 14.13
C ALA A 96 -0.57 5.08 12.71
N THR A 97 0.65 4.88 12.22
CA THR A 97 0.94 4.16 10.97
C THR A 97 1.93 3.01 11.23
N SER A 98 2.29 2.27 10.19
CA SER A 98 3.24 1.14 10.29
C SER A 98 4.67 1.54 10.65
N VAL A 99 5.09 2.79 10.38
CA VAL A 99 6.46 3.28 10.64
C VAL A 99 6.53 4.21 11.85
N GLY A 100 5.40 4.83 12.20
CA GLY A 100 5.30 5.74 13.33
C GLY A 100 4.08 6.65 13.22
N PRO A 101 3.80 7.49 14.23
CA PRO A 101 2.69 8.42 14.17
C PRO A 101 2.96 9.53 13.14
N VAL A 102 1.98 9.82 12.29
CA VAL A 102 1.96 11.02 11.46
C VAL A 102 1.32 12.15 12.27
N VAL A 103 2.06 13.23 12.49
CA VAL A 103 1.64 14.34 13.35
C VAL A 103 1.50 15.62 12.52
N PRO A 104 0.29 16.21 12.42
CA PRO A 104 0.10 17.56 11.89
C PRO A 104 0.80 18.60 12.77
N VAL A 105 1.69 19.41 12.21
CA VAL A 105 2.44 20.43 12.96
C VAL A 105 2.33 21.79 12.29
N LYS A 106 2.13 22.84 13.08
CA LYS A 106 2.24 24.24 12.65
C LYS A 106 3.45 24.89 13.30
N PHE A 107 4.11 25.76 12.56
CA PHE A 107 5.23 26.57 13.05
C PHE A 107 5.39 27.82 12.19
N THR A 108 6.10 28.80 12.74
CA THR A 108 6.67 29.91 11.99
C THR A 108 8.19 29.87 12.16
N GLY A 109 8.93 30.13 11.09
CA GLY A 109 10.38 30.05 11.14
C GLY A 109 11.07 30.67 9.95
N VAL A 110 12.39 30.76 10.05
CA VAL A 110 13.26 31.32 9.00
C VAL A 110 13.85 30.17 8.19
N VAL A 111 13.65 30.23 6.88
CA VAL A 111 14.23 29.25 5.96
C VAL A 111 15.75 29.44 5.92
N GLY A 112 16.49 28.38 6.24
CA GLY A 112 17.95 28.33 6.18
C GLY A 112 18.46 28.00 4.78
N GLU A 113 19.60 27.33 4.72
CA GLU A 113 20.21 26.93 3.44
C GLU A 113 19.27 26.01 2.64
N ARG A 114 18.99 26.38 1.38
CA ARG A 114 18.19 25.57 0.46
C ARG A 114 18.99 24.36 -0.02
N LYS A 115 18.46 23.16 0.24
CA LYS A 115 18.93 21.92 -0.39
C LYS A 115 17.98 21.55 -1.53
N ALA A 116 18.42 20.67 -2.42
CA ALA A 116 17.70 20.38 -3.66
C ALA A 116 16.27 19.82 -3.45
N ASN A 117 16.04 19.05 -2.39
CA ASN A 117 14.78 18.34 -2.11
C ASN A 117 14.04 18.84 -0.85
N TYR A 118 14.71 19.52 0.07
CA TYR A 118 14.10 20.12 1.26
C TYR A 118 14.84 21.40 1.68
N ASN A 119 14.19 22.23 2.48
CA ASN A 119 14.86 23.31 3.21
C ASN A 119 14.85 23.02 4.71
N VAL A 120 15.91 23.42 5.40
CA VAL A 120 15.92 23.46 6.86
C VAL A 120 15.23 24.76 7.30
N VAL A 121 14.38 24.69 8.32
CA VAL A 121 13.71 25.86 8.89
C VAL A 121 14.12 26.01 10.35
N ALA A 122 14.63 27.20 10.69
CA ALA A 122 14.87 27.58 12.08
C ALA A 122 13.56 28.04 12.69
N VAL A 123 13.07 27.31 13.70
CA VAL A 123 11.83 27.61 14.43
C VAL A 123 12.20 28.03 15.85
N GLU A 124 11.68 29.16 16.29
CA GLU A 124 11.92 29.66 17.64
C GLU A 124 11.31 28.73 18.69
N GLY A 125 11.99 28.56 19.82
CA GLY A 125 11.52 27.70 20.91
C GLY A 125 11.81 26.20 20.74
N LEU A 126 12.41 25.78 19.62
CA LEU A 126 12.91 24.42 19.47
C LEU A 126 14.35 24.27 19.99
N PRO A 127 14.68 23.14 20.64
CA PRO A 127 16.05 22.81 21.03
C PRO A 127 16.95 22.66 19.80
N ALA A 128 18.23 23.01 19.93
CA ALA A 128 19.18 23.07 18.81
C ALA A 128 19.42 21.71 18.14
N GLU A 129 19.16 20.62 18.85
CA GLU A 129 19.28 19.25 18.36
C GLU A 129 18.11 18.87 17.44
N LEU A 130 16.98 19.59 17.48
CA LEU A 130 15.83 19.33 16.61
C LEU A 130 15.94 20.11 15.31
N THR A 131 15.92 19.37 14.20
CA THR A 131 15.95 19.95 12.84
C THR A 131 14.57 19.85 12.20
N VAL A 132 13.96 20.99 11.87
CA VAL A 132 12.74 21.05 11.06
C VAL A 132 13.12 21.09 9.58
N ARG A 133 12.58 20.15 8.80
CA ARG A 133 12.80 20.07 7.35
C ARG A 133 11.47 20.15 6.62
N VAL A 134 11.41 21.02 5.62
CA VAL A 134 10.24 21.17 4.75
C VAL A 134 10.63 20.73 3.35
N GLN A 135 9.99 19.67 2.85
CA GLN A 135 10.17 19.24 1.46
C GLN A 135 9.62 20.33 0.53
N THR A 136 10.44 20.77 -0.42
CA THR A 136 10.08 21.84 -1.39
C THR A 136 10.61 21.53 -2.80
N GLY A 137 10.98 20.27 -3.04
CA GLY A 137 11.36 19.76 -4.35
C GLY A 137 10.15 19.63 -5.30
N PRO A 138 10.38 19.30 -6.58
CA PRO A 138 9.30 19.14 -7.57
C PRO A 138 8.34 17.99 -7.24
N ALA A 139 8.72 17.09 -6.33
CA ALA A 139 7.88 16.01 -5.81
C ALA A 139 7.97 15.97 -4.28
N LEU A 140 6.82 15.85 -3.63
CA LEU A 140 6.70 15.42 -2.24
C LEU A 140 6.73 13.90 -2.23
N ASN A 141 7.54 13.30 -1.36
CA ASN A 141 7.70 11.85 -1.29
C ASN A 141 7.14 11.31 0.01
N GLY A 142 6.53 10.13 -0.07
CA GLY A 142 5.95 9.41 1.07
C GLY A 142 4.43 9.39 1.01
N THR A 143 3.81 8.86 2.06
CA THR A 143 2.35 8.71 2.16
C THR A 143 1.78 9.52 3.31
N ASP A 144 2.57 10.46 3.87
CA ASP A 144 2.21 11.21 5.06
C ASP A 144 0.90 11.99 4.88
N LEU A 145 0.62 12.54 3.69
CA LEU A 145 -0.65 13.25 3.43
C LEU A 145 -1.85 12.30 3.42
N ARG A 146 -1.74 11.16 2.75
CA ARG A 146 -2.76 10.10 2.77
C ARG A 146 -3.01 9.61 4.19
N ASP A 147 -1.95 9.40 4.95
CA ASP A 147 -2.00 8.79 6.28
C ASP A 147 -2.35 9.79 7.39
N ALA A 148 -2.21 11.11 7.14
CA ALA A 148 -2.39 12.15 8.14
C ALA A 148 -3.74 12.10 8.84
N THR A 149 -4.80 11.69 8.15
CA THR A 149 -6.16 11.66 8.70
C THR A 149 -6.52 10.33 9.37
N GLY A 150 -5.82 9.24 9.02
CA GLY A 150 -6.20 7.88 9.40
C GLY A 150 -7.50 7.37 8.76
N GLN A 151 -8.05 8.09 7.77
CA GLN A 151 -9.32 7.75 7.11
C GLN A 151 -9.13 7.02 5.78
N ILE A 152 -7.93 7.07 5.22
CA ILE A 152 -7.59 6.43 3.95
C ILE A 152 -6.87 5.12 4.24
N GLU A 153 -7.61 4.02 4.13
CA GLU A 153 -7.15 2.68 4.51
C GLU A 153 -6.98 1.78 3.30
N PHE A 154 -6.05 0.82 3.38
CA PHE A 154 -5.77 -0.12 2.30
C PHE A 154 -7.03 -0.83 1.76
N GLY A 155 -7.99 -1.15 2.64
CA GLY A 155 -9.25 -1.82 2.25
C GLY A 155 -10.14 -1.03 1.27
N GLN A 156 -9.85 0.25 1.04
CA GLN A 156 -10.54 1.09 0.06
C GLN A 156 -9.99 0.93 -1.37
N PHE A 157 -8.88 0.21 -1.55
CA PHE A 157 -8.16 0.07 -2.81
C PHE A 157 -8.10 -1.39 -3.26
N ARG A 158 -7.97 -1.62 -4.59
CA ARG A 158 -7.95 -3.00 -5.12
C ARG A 158 -6.62 -3.71 -4.89
N ASN A 159 -5.54 -2.96 -4.76
CA ASN A 159 -4.19 -3.49 -4.65
C ASN A 159 -3.24 -2.47 -4.01
N GLN A 160 -2.02 -2.93 -3.74
CA GLN A 160 -0.97 -2.13 -3.12
C GLN A 160 -0.56 -0.92 -3.96
N ILE A 161 -0.56 -1.03 -5.29
CA ILE A 161 -0.14 0.05 -6.19
C ILE A 161 -1.12 1.22 -6.07
N GLU A 162 -2.42 0.95 -6.15
CA GLU A 162 -3.44 2.00 -6.01
C GLU A 162 -3.37 2.69 -4.64
N TYR A 163 -3.16 1.91 -3.57
CA TYR A 163 -3.01 2.49 -2.25
C TYR A 163 -1.75 3.35 -2.11
N GLN A 164 -0.64 2.97 -2.74
CA GLN A 164 0.59 3.78 -2.76
C GLN A 164 0.44 5.02 -3.62
N ASP A 165 -0.22 4.92 -4.78
CA ASP A 165 -0.45 6.04 -5.67
C ASP A 165 -1.45 7.07 -5.09
N ALA A 166 -2.21 6.69 -4.07
CA ALA A 166 -3.07 7.59 -3.31
C ALA A 166 -2.32 8.46 -2.28
N GLY A 167 -1.01 8.23 -2.11
CA GLY A 167 -0.08 8.96 -1.23
C GLY A 167 0.20 10.38 -1.68
#